data_AF-A0A944PNY4-F1
#
_entry.id   AF-A0A944PNY4-F1
#
_cell.length_a   1.000
_cell.length_b   1.000
_cell.length_c   1.000
_cell.angle_alpha   90.00
_cell.angle_beta   90.00
_cell.angle_gamma   90.00
#
_symmetry.space_group_name_H-M   'P 1'
#
loop_
_entity.id
_entity.type
_entity.pdbx_description
1 polymer ?
#
loop_
_entity_poly.entity_id
_entity_poly.type
_entity_poly.pdbx_seq_one_letter_code
_entity_poly.pdbx_strand_id
1 'polypeptide(L)'
;MPGVVGVAVLALLPVELGKRAPASRVDDVLAVAGEVARLKRDGDAVLFVPAARRDTALVSPYAFTGLADVALARTRVASATLKGEEADPARIRAALLAQRRVLLVTDAAKVAKAASSAERDKAKAAVLRERFTVVEDRQVRGRRVTVYERRGPQ
;
A
#
# COMPACT_ATOMS: atom_id res chain seq x y z
N MET A 1 -7.90 -4.12 -47.85
CA MET A 1 -7.42 -4.53 -46.51
C MET A 1 -6.50 -3.51 -45.82
N PRO A 2 -5.45 -2.92 -46.44
CA PRO A 2 -4.53 -2.02 -45.73
C PRO A 2 -5.18 -0.69 -45.27
N GLY A 3 -6.13 -0.14 -46.05
CA GLY A 3 -6.84 1.10 -45.67
C GLY A 3 -7.71 0.97 -44.42
N VAL A 4 -8.34 -0.19 -44.23
CA VAL A 4 -9.18 -0.48 -43.04
C VAL A 4 -8.31 -0.55 -41.78
N VAL A 5 -7.12 -1.14 -41.88
CA VAL A 5 -6.13 -1.18 -40.79
C VAL A 5 -5.64 0.23 -40.46
N GLY A 6 -5.31 1.04 -41.47
CA GLY A 6 -4.86 2.43 -41.26
C GLY A 6 -5.91 3.30 -40.56
N VAL A 7 -7.18 3.19 -40.96
CA VAL A 7 -8.29 3.90 -40.32
C VAL A 7 -8.50 3.43 -38.88
N ALA A 8 -8.43 2.12 -38.61
CA ALA A 8 -8.53 1.59 -37.26
C ALA A 8 -7.40 2.10 -36.34
N VAL A 9 -6.17 2.17 -36.85
CA VAL A 9 -5.02 2.71 -36.10
C VAL A 9 -5.23 4.18 -35.76
N LEU A 10 -5.67 5.00 -36.72
CA LEU A 10 -5.94 6.42 -36.48
C LEU A 10 -7.09 6.63 -35.49
N ALA A 11 -8.14 5.81 -35.58
CA ALA A 11 -9.27 5.87 -34.64
C ALA A 11 -8.89 5.45 -33.22
N LEU A 12 -7.97 4.50 -33.05
CA LEU A 12 -7.49 4.04 -31.74
C LEU A 12 -6.37 4.91 -31.18
N LEU A 13 -5.72 5.75 -31.98
CA LEU A 13 -4.60 6.58 -31.55
C LEU A 13 -4.93 7.47 -30.33
N PRO A 14 -6.07 8.18 -30.24
CA PRO A 14 -6.42 8.96 -29.06
C PRO A 14 -6.63 8.08 -27.81
N VAL A 15 -7.17 6.88 -27.96
CA VAL A 15 -7.38 5.92 -26.86
C VAL A 15 -6.02 5.44 -26.33
N GLU A 16 -5.09 5.11 -27.22
CA GLU A 16 -3.74 4.67 -26.83
C GLU A 16 -2.92 5.79 -26.20
N LEU A 17 -3.04 7.02 -26.70
CA LEU A 17 -2.44 8.20 -26.07
C LEU A 17 -3.04 8.46 -24.68
N GLY A 18 -4.37 8.35 -24.54
CA GLY A 18 -5.06 8.45 -23.26
C GLY A 18 -4.57 7.41 -22.25
N LYS A 19 -4.41 6.14 -22.66
CA LYS A 19 -3.87 5.08 -21.80
C LYS A 19 -2.43 5.34 -21.36
N ARG A 20 -1.63 6.02 -22.18
CA ARG A 20 -0.22 6.35 -21.86
C ARG A 20 -0.07 7.60 -21.01
N ALA A 21 -1.10 8.45 -20.92
CA ALA A 21 -1.07 9.65 -20.09
C ALA A 21 -0.96 9.29 -18.59
N PRO A 22 -0.22 10.05 -17.77
CA PRO A 22 -0.11 9.79 -16.32
C PRO A 22 -1.47 9.72 -15.61
N ALA A 23 -2.44 10.53 -16.05
CA ALA A 23 -3.78 10.56 -15.49
C ALA A 23 -4.59 9.26 -15.70
N SER A 24 -4.16 8.37 -16.61
CA SER A 24 -4.77 7.05 -16.77
C SER A 24 -4.39 6.07 -15.67
N ARG A 25 -3.32 6.36 -14.92
CA ARG A 25 -2.86 5.55 -13.80
C ARG A 25 -3.79 5.79 -12.64
N VAL A 26 -4.67 4.82 -12.42
CA VAL A 26 -5.58 4.87 -11.28
C VAL A 26 -4.81 4.66 -9.98
N ASP A 27 -3.61 4.09 -10.00
CA ASP A 27 -2.71 3.90 -8.87
C ASP A 27 -1.58 4.94 -8.83
N ASP A 28 -1.85 6.09 -8.19
CA ASP A 28 -0.82 7.13 -8.01
C ASP A 28 -0.01 6.86 -6.73
N VAL A 29 1.12 6.19 -6.92
CA VAL A 29 2.02 5.79 -5.84
C VAL A 29 2.70 7.00 -5.18
N LEU A 30 2.94 8.09 -5.92
CA LEU A 30 3.57 9.29 -5.39
C LEU A 30 2.59 10.10 -4.54
N ALA A 31 1.33 10.22 -4.98
CA ALA A 31 0.31 10.94 -4.24
C ALA A 31 0.08 10.31 -2.85
N VAL A 32 0.02 8.97 -2.78
CA VAL A 32 -0.13 8.29 -1.48
C VAL A 32 1.13 8.38 -0.62
N ALA A 33 2.33 8.41 -1.21
CA ALA A 33 3.55 8.66 -0.45
C ALA A 33 3.54 10.05 0.20
N GLY A 34 3.02 11.07 -0.49
CA GLY A 34 2.80 12.41 0.09
C GLY A 34 1.86 12.39 1.30
N GLU A 35 0.78 11.60 1.23
CA GLU A 35 -0.12 11.38 2.37
C GLU A 35 0.58 10.69 3.55
N VAL A 36 1.41 9.67 3.29
CA VAL A 36 2.21 9.03 4.34
C VAL A 36 3.16 10.04 4.99
N ALA A 37 3.89 10.82 4.20
CA ALA A 37 4.82 11.82 4.70
C ALA A 37 4.13 12.87 5.59
N ARG A 38 2.88 13.26 5.25
CA ARG A 38 2.09 14.21 6.04
C ARG A 38 1.56 13.61 7.34
N LEU A 39 1.17 12.32 7.32
CA LEU A 39 0.47 11.68 8.44
C LEU A 39 1.41 11.00 9.45
N LYS A 40 2.63 10.64 9.03
CA LYS A 40 3.59 9.92 9.87
C LYS A 40 4.04 10.73 11.07
N ARG A 41 4.37 10.02 12.15
CA ARG A 41 5.24 10.48 13.23
C ARG A 41 6.43 9.53 13.30
N ASP A 42 7.58 10.04 13.72
CA ASP A 42 8.76 9.19 13.87
C ASP A 42 8.50 8.15 14.97
N GLY A 43 8.87 6.90 14.68
CA GLY A 43 8.57 5.74 15.52
C GLY A 43 7.23 5.06 15.24
N ASP A 44 6.39 5.61 14.34
CA ASP A 44 5.19 4.90 13.90
C ASP A 44 5.55 3.63 13.12
N ALA A 45 4.69 2.63 13.19
CA ALA A 45 4.81 1.45 12.34
C ALA A 45 4.09 1.65 11.00
N VAL A 46 4.55 0.96 9.97
CA VAL A 46 3.88 0.89 8.66
C VAL A 46 3.56 -0.54 8.28
N LEU A 47 2.39 -0.73 7.68
CA LEU A 47 1.92 -1.98 7.11
C LEU A 47 1.47 -1.79 5.67
N PHE A 48 1.63 -2.84 4.88
CA PHE A 48 1.20 -2.88 3.49
C PHE A 48 0.27 -4.08 3.28
N VAL A 49 -0.91 -3.81 2.72
CA VAL A 49 -1.87 -4.86 2.33
C VAL A 49 -2.39 -4.60 0.91
N PRO A 50 -2.15 -5.53 -0.03
CA PRO A 50 -1.22 -6.66 0.08
C PRO A 50 0.24 -6.18 0.26
N ALA A 51 1.15 -7.09 0.60
CA ALA A 51 2.59 -6.81 0.71
C ALA A 51 3.20 -6.09 -0.51
N ALA A 52 2.55 -6.23 -1.68
CA ALA A 52 2.90 -5.53 -2.91
C ALA A 52 2.87 -4.01 -2.82
N ARG A 53 2.08 -3.43 -1.91
CA ARG A 53 1.93 -1.98 -1.75
C ARG A 53 3.15 -1.31 -1.12
N ARG A 54 4.17 -2.11 -0.75
CA ARG A 54 5.53 -1.63 -0.46
C ARG A 54 6.16 -0.87 -1.61
N ASP A 55 5.70 -1.09 -2.84
CA ASP A 55 6.09 -0.30 -4.03
C ASP A 55 6.11 1.21 -3.74
N THR A 56 5.16 1.69 -2.93
CA THR A 56 5.08 3.06 -2.41
C THR A 56 6.33 3.52 -1.68
N ALA A 57 6.83 2.71 -0.75
CA ALA A 57 8.06 3.03 -0.02
C ALA A 57 9.30 2.92 -0.91
N LEU A 58 9.24 2.11 -1.98
CA LEU A 58 10.39 1.91 -2.88
C LEU A 58 10.62 3.14 -3.76
N VAL A 59 9.55 3.73 -4.29
CA VAL A 59 9.65 4.89 -5.17
C VAL A 59 9.74 6.22 -4.41
N SER A 60 9.46 6.22 -3.11
CA SER A 60 9.48 7.41 -2.26
C SER A 60 10.04 7.12 -0.87
N PRO A 61 11.31 6.68 -0.74
CA PRO A 61 11.87 6.23 0.53
C PRO A 61 11.84 7.31 1.62
N TYR A 62 12.04 8.58 1.27
CA TYR A 62 12.01 9.70 2.22
C TYR A 62 10.65 9.89 2.90
N ALA A 63 9.55 9.55 2.22
CA ALA A 63 8.21 9.61 2.82
C ALA A 63 8.01 8.59 3.94
N PHE A 64 8.86 7.56 4.02
CA PHE A 64 8.79 6.48 5.01
C PHE A 64 9.96 6.52 6.00
N THR A 65 10.85 7.50 5.92
CA THR A 65 11.92 7.68 6.91
C THR A 65 11.33 7.82 8.32
N GLY A 66 11.92 7.14 9.30
CA GLY A 66 11.40 7.14 10.68
C GLY A 66 10.24 6.18 10.93
N LEU A 67 9.71 5.51 9.91
CA LEU A 67 8.71 4.44 10.06
C LEU A 67 9.37 3.06 10.20
N ALA A 68 8.76 2.20 11.01
CA ALA A 68 9.15 0.81 11.15
C ALA A 68 8.22 -0.12 10.34
N ASP A 69 8.75 -0.82 9.34
CA ASP A 69 8.00 -1.88 8.63
C ASP A 69 7.96 -3.16 9.46
N VAL A 70 6.98 -3.24 10.36
CA VAL A 70 6.87 -4.31 11.37
C VAL A 70 6.48 -5.67 10.80
N ALA A 71 6.08 -5.73 9.53
CA ALA A 71 5.75 -6.99 8.87
C ALA A 71 6.92 -7.58 8.09
N LEU A 72 7.97 -6.81 7.81
CA LEU A 72 9.11 -7.23 7.00
C LEU A 72 10.11 -8.07 7.81
N ALA A 73 10.31 -9.33 7.42
CA ALA A 73 11.32 -10.21 8.03
C ALA A 73 12.67 -10.11 7.33
N ARG A 74 12.68 -10.12 5.99
CA ARG A 74 13.89 -9.99 5.17
C ARG A 74 13.73 -8.84 4.20
N THR A 75 14.74 -7.97 4.16
CA THR A 75 14.78 -6.86 3.21
C THR A 75 14.90 -7.37 1.78
N ARG A 76 14.54 -6.53 0.80
CA ARG A 76 14.65 -6.86 -0.64
C ARG A 76 16.03 -7.38 -1.04
N VAL A 77 17.07 -6.74 -0.51
CA VAL A 77 18.47 -7.11 -0.79
C VAL A 77 18.79 -8.46 -0.16
N ALA A 78 18.38 -8.67 1.10
CA ALA A 78 18.64 -9.91 1.82
C ALA A 78 17.84 -11.12 1.30
N SER A 79 16.64 -10.89 0.75
CA SER A 79 15.78 -11.96 0.19
C SER A 79 15.93 -12.15 -1.31
N ALA A 80 16.65 -11.27 -2.02
CA ALA A 80 16.66 -11.19 -3.48
C ALA A 80 15.25 -11.12 -4.11
N THR A 81 14.30 -10.44 -3.44
CA THR A 81 12.93 -10.24 -3.95
C THR A 81 12.56 -8.75 -4.02
N LEU A 82 11.69 -8.38 -4.96
CA LEU A 82 11.28 -6.99 -5.17
C LEU A 82 10.57 -6.35 -3.97
N LYS A 83 9.92 -7.13 -3.11
CA LYS A 83 9.09 -6.64 -2.00
C LYS A 83 9.65 -6.99 -0.62
N GLY A 84 10.78 -7.70 -0.59
CA GLY A 84 11.23 -8.39 0.61
C GLY A 84 10.34 -9.59 0.93
N GLU A 85 10.57 -10.18 2.10
CA GLU A 85 9.75 -11.27 2.61
C GLU A 85 9.15 -10.86 3.95
N GLU A 86 7.84 -11.08 4.08
CA GLU A 86 7.14 -10.83 5.33
C GLU A 86 7.33 -11.95 6.33
N ALA A 87 7.35 -11.59 7.61
CA ALA A 87 7.35 -12.55 8.71
C ALA A 87 6.09 -13.43 8.70
N ASP A 88 6.13 -14.54 9.42
CA ASP A 88 4.95 -15.37 9.64
C ASP A 88 3.83 -14.58 10.39
N PRO A 89 2.56 -15.00 10.27
CA PRO A 89 1.43 -14.30 10.88
C PRO A 89 1.55 -14.06 12.39
N ALA A 90 2.13 -14.99 13.15
CA ALA A 90 2.25 -14.87 14.60
C ALA A 90 3.26 -13.79 14.98
N ARG A 91 4.41 -13.75 14.28
CA ARG A 91 5.41 -12.70 14.45
C ARG A 91 4.89 -11.32 14.02
N ILE A 92 4.16 -11.22 12.91
CA ILE A 92 3.51 -9.96 12.50
C ILE A 92 2.55 -9.48 13.58
N ARG A 93 1.72 -10.38 14.12
CA ARG A 93 0.79 -10.05 15.20
C ARG A 93 1.51 -9.53 16.45
N ALA A 94 2.55 -10.23 16.91
CA ALA A 94 3.32 -9.80 18.07
C ALA A 94 3.96 -8.41 17.85
N ALA A 95 4.56 -8.20 16.68
CA ALA A 95 5.19 -6.93 16.34
C ALA A 95 4.18 -5.78 16.30
N LEU A 96 2.97 -6.00 15.78
CA LEU A 96 1.89 -5.01 15.76
C LEU A 96 1.39 -4.66 17.15
N LEU A 97 1.23 -5.65 18.04
CA LEU A 97 0.71 -5.42 19.39
C LEU A 97 1.63 -4.56 20.26
N ALA A 98 2.92 -4.48 19.90
CA ALA A 98 3.91 -3.61 20.53
C ALA A 98 3.83 -2.15 20.05
N GLN A 99 3.07 -1.87 18.98
CA GLN A 99 2.96 -0.53 18.40
C GLN A 99 1.81 0.25 18.99
N ARG A 100 2.04 1.54 19.19
CA ARG A 100 0.98 2.49 19.61
C ARG A 100 0.22 3.06 18.42
N ARG A 101 0.89 3.25 17.29
CA ARG A 101 0.32 3.87 16.08
C ARG A 101 0.85 3.18 14.83
N VAL A 102 -0.04 2.93 13.88
CA VAL A 102 0.24 2.15 12.67
C VAL A 102 -0.37 2.84 11.46
N LEU A 103 0.43 3.05 10.41
CA LEU A 103 -0.04 3.48 9.10
C LEU A 103 -0.24 2.25 8.21
N LEU A 104 -1.46 2.05 7.72
CA LEU A 104 -1.79 1.01 6.76
C LEU A 104 -1.88 1.61 5.36
N VAL A 105 -1.05 1.14 4.43
CA VAL A 105 -1.11 1.50 3.01
C VAL A 105 -1.79 0.37 2.23
N THR A 106 -2.91 0.70 1.58
CA THR A 106 -3.76 -0.23 0.81
C THR A 106 -4.20 0.38 -0.53
N ASP A 107 -4.90 -0.42 -1.33
CA ASP A 107 -5.67 0.07 -2.47
C ASP A 107 -7.00 0.68 -2.00
N ALA A 108 -7.46 1.70 -2.71
CA ALA A 108 -8.79 2.27 -2.51
C ALA A 108 -9.88 1.25 -2.88
N ALA A 109 -11.03 1.30 -2.18
CA ALA A 109 -12.10 0.30 -2.35
C ALA A 109 -12.58 0.14 -3.81
N LYS A 110 -12.59 1.23 -4.60
CA LYS A 110 -13.01 1.20 -6.02
C LYS A 110 -12.09 0.40 -6.94
N VAL A 111 -10.83 0.17 -6.54
CA VAL A 111 -9.82 -0.51 -7.36
C VAL A 111 -9.16 -1.69 -6.65
N ALA A 112 -9.42 -1.85 -5.37
CA ALA A 112 -8.95 -2.99 -4.60
C ALA A 112 -9.49 -4.28 -5.23
N LYS A 113 -8.59 -5.25 -5.41
CA LYS A 113 -9.00 -6.62 -5.73
C LYS A 113 -9.75 -7.23 -4.55
N ALA A 114 -10.37 -8.38 -4.76
CA ALA A 114 -10.92 -9.19 -3.68
C ALA A 114 -9.90 -9.33 -2.54
N ALA A 115 -10.41 -9.36 -1.30
CA ALA A 115 -9.57 -9.43 -0.12
C ALA A 115 -8.55 -10.58 -0.24
N SER A 116 -7.30 -10.27 0.11
CA SER A 116 -6.21 -11.24 0.03
C SER A 116 -6.55 -12.49 0.83
N SER A 117 -6.43 -13.66 0.21
CA SER A 117 -6.56 -14.95 0.89
C SER A 117 -5.30 -15.30 1.70
N ALA A 118 -4.22 -14.52 1.59
CA ALA A 118 -2.98 -14.75 2.31
C ALA A 118 -3.17 -14.58 3.82
N GLU A 119 -2.78 -15.59 4.59
CA GLU A 119 -2.92 -15.62 6.06
C GLU A 119 -2.24 -14.42 6.75
N ARG A 120 -1.12 -13.93 6.20
CA ARG A 120 -0.44 -12.73 6.70
C ARG A 120 -1.29 -11.47 6.60
N ASP A 121 -2.00 -11.29 5.49
CA ASP A 121 -2.85 -10.11 5.30
C ASP A 121 -4.10 -10.19 6.19
N LYS A 122 -4.67 -11.39 6.35
CA LYS A 122 -5.74 -11.65 7.33
C LYS A 122 -5.30 -11.34 8.76
N ALA A 123 -4.10 -11.76 9.15
CA ALA A 123 -3.55 -11.50 10.48
C ALA A 123 -3.38 -10.00 10.76
N LYS A 124 -2.82 -9.23 9.81
CA LYS A 124 -2.74 -7.77 9.92
C LYS A 124 -4.12 -7.14 10.10
N ALA A 125 -5.08 -7.50 9.23
CA ALA A 125 -6.43 -6.95 9.27
C ALA A 125 -7.16 -7.30 10.58
N ALA A 126 -7.00 -8.53 11.08
CA ALA A 126 -7.60 -8.97 12.34
C ALA A 126 -7.06 -8.17 13.53
N VAL A 127 -5.73 -8.01 13.62
CA VAL A 127 -5.11 -7.25 14.73
C VAL A 127 -5.52 -5.78 14.69
N LEU A 128 -5.50 -5.14 13.53
CA LEU A 128 -5.95 -3.75 13.38
C LEU A 128 -7.42 -3.60 13.81
N ARG A 129 -8.30 -4.48 13.33
CA ARG A 129 -9.73 -4.48 13.68
C ARG A 129 -9.97 -4.66 15.17
N GLU A 130 -9.24 -5.56 15.83
CA GLU A 130 -9.46 -5.95 17.23
C GLU A 130 -8.79 -5.02 18.24
N ARG A 131 -7.62 -4.46 17.92
CA ARG A 131 -6.77 -3.77 18.90
C ARG A 131 -6.52 -2.31 18.59
N PHE A 132 -6.95 -1.82 17.44
CA PHE A 132 -6.71 -0.44 17.03
C PHE A 132 -8.01 0.23 16.59
N THR A 133 -8.06 1.56 16.74
CA THR A 133 -9.10 2.41 16.17
C THR A 133 -8.53 3.24 15.04
N VAL A 134 -9.33 3.48 14.00
CA VAL A 134 -8.97 4.42 12.94
C VAL A 134 -9.03 5.82 13.51
N VAL A 135 -7.97 6.60 13.30
CA VAL A 135 -7.93 8.03 13.67
C VAL A 135 -7.89 8.94 12.46
N GLU A 136 -7.31 8.48 11.36
CA GLU A 136 -7.32 9.19 10.09
C GLU A 136 -7.43 8.22 8.94
N ASP A 137 -8.07 8.67 7.87
CA ASP A 137 -8.23 7.88 6.66
C ASP A 137 -8.22 8.80 5.43
N ARG A 138 -7.33 8.50 4.49
CA ARG A 138 -7.12 9.30 3.29
C ARG A 138 -7.07 8.39 2.07
N GLN A 139 -7.93 8.68 1.11
CA GLN A 139 -7.93 8.02 -0.19
C GLN A 139 -7.47 9.00 -1.24
N VAL A 140 -6.44 8.62 -2.00
CA VAL A 140 -5.91 9.44 -3.09
C VAL A 140 -5.62 8.54 -4.27
N ARG A 141 -6.24 8.85 -5.43
CA ARG A 141 -5.96 8.23 -6.74
C ARG A 141 -5.64 6.72 -6.63
N GLY A 142 -6.68 5.95 -6.30
CA GLY A 142 -6.66 4.48 -6.22
C GLY A 142 -5.88 3.87 -5.05
N ARG A 143 -5.25 4.67 -4.20
CA ARG A 143 -4.58 4.21 -2.97
C ARG A 143 -5.26 4.79 -1.73
N ARG A 144 -4.99 4.17 -0.59
CA ARG A 144 -5.53 4.56 0.71
C ARG A 144 -4.46 4.44 1.79
N VAL A 145 -4.39 5.44 2.67
CA VAL A 145 -3.60 5.41 3.90
C VAL A 145 -4.56 5.57 5.05
N THR A 146 -4.57 4.58 5.94
CA THR A 146 -5.37 4.61 7.15
C THR A 146 -4.45 4.60 8.36
N VAL A 147 -4.61 5.58 9.25
CA VAL A 147 -3.85 5.67 10.48
C VAL A 147 -4.66 5.07 11.60
N TYR A 148 -4.01 4.17 12.33
CA TYR A 148 -4.57 3.44 13.45
C TYR A 148 -3.84 3.83 14.73
N GLU A 149 -4.58 4.01 15.83
CA GLU A 149 -4.02 4.12 17.17
C GLU A 149 -4.52 2.97 18.05
N ARG A 150 -3.63 2.46 18.91
CA ARG A 150 -3.92 1.31 19.77
C ARG A 150 -5.02 1.71 20.76
N ARG A 151 -6.02 0.86 20.91
CA ARG A 151 -7.05 1.04 21.94
C ARG A 151 -6.38 1.00 23.31
N GLY A 152 -6.83 1.87 24.21
CA GLY A 152 -6.43 1.80 25.61
C GLY A 152 -6.76 0.43 26.22
N PRO A 153 -6.15 0.06 27.36
CA PRO A 153 -6.55 -1.14 28.07
C PRO A 153 -8.05 -1.08 28.35
N GLN A 154 -8.78 -2.11 27.90
CA GLN A 154 -10.14 -2.40 28.38
C GLN A 154 -10.02 -3.19 29.67
#